data_AF-A0A7K3NRW8-F1
#
_entry.id   AF-A0A7K3NRW8-F1
#
_cell.length_a   1.000
_cell.length_b   1.000
_cell.length_c   1.000
_cell.angle_alpha   90.00
_cell.angle_beta   90.00
_cell.angle_gamma   90.00
#
_symmetry.space_group_name_H-M   'P 1'
#
loop_
_entity.id
_entity.type
_entity.pdbx_description
1 polymer ?
#
loop_
_entity_poly.entity_id
_entity_poly.type
_entity_poly.pdbx_seq_one_letter_code
_entity_poly.pdbx_strand_id
1 'polypeptide(L)'
;MRRSALNEVIRMHFDAVSHRYTSGRLGCDEAADLLGVLLSTFYRMRKRFDPHGLDGLVDQRIGKLSARRAPVDETLRVISLLKVSISISPSSISTRNFLAMAEIAALPGQKIH
;
A
#
# COMPACT_ATOMS: atom_id res chain seq x y z
N MET A 1 -4.63 0.23 -4.96
CA MET A 1 -3.20 0.49 -5.24
C MET A 1 -2.72 1.71 -4.46
N ARG A 2 -2.30 1.55 -3.18
CA ARG A 2 -1.71 2.66 -2.37
C ARG A 2 -0.72 2.21 -1.28
N ARG A 3 -0.73 0.94 -0.85
CA ARG A 3 0.09 0.47 0.29
C ARG A 3 1.41 -0.23 -0.11
N SER A 4 1.52 -0.73 -1.34
CA SER A 4 2.70 -1.44 -1.84
C SER A 4 3.84 -0.49 -2.24
N ALA A 5 3.55 0.55 -3.02
CA ALA A 5 4.55 1.52 -3.47
C ALA A 5 5.20 2.31 -2.32
N LEU A 6 4.41 2.70 -1.31
CA LEU A 6 4.92 3.34 -0.09
C LEU A 6 5.87 2.41 0.68
N ASN A 7 5.59 1.11 0.68
CA ASN A 7 6.45 0.11 1.31
C ASN A 7 7.80 -0.01 0.59
N GLU A 8 7.83 0.14 -0.72
CA GLU A 8 9.05 -0.01 -1.53
C GLU A 8 10.03 1.16 -1.30
N VAL A 9 9.53 2.40 -1.29
CA VAL A 9 10.34 3.59 -0.97
C VAL A 9 10.92 3.51 0.44
N ILE A 10 10.08 3.13 1.41
CA ILE A 10 10.52 2.95 2.80
C ILE A 10 11.58 1.84 2.88
N ARG A 11 11.39 0.72 2.17
CA ARG A 11 12.31 -0.42 2.16
C ARG A 11 13.68 -0.07 1.57
N MET A 12 13.71 0.74 0.50
CA MET A 12 14.96 1.22 -0.11
C MET A 12 15.84 2.00 0.87
N HIS A 13 15.23 2.78 1.78
CA HIS A 13 15.96 3.62 2.72
C HIS A 13 16.13 3.00 4.10
N PHE A 14 15.37 1.94 4.42
CA PHE A 14 15.31 1.38 5.76
C PHE A 14 16.67 0.89 6.26
N ASP A 15 17.43 0.19 5.42
CA ASP A 15 18.74 -0.36 5.80
C ASP A 15 19.72 0.75 6.19
N ALA A 16 19.83 1.79 5.37
CA ALA A 16 20.69 2.95 5.62
C ALA A 16 20.29 3.72 6.90
N VAL A 17 18.98 3.94 7.11
CA VAL A 17 18.47 4.64 8.30
C VAL A 17 18.68 3.78 9.56
N SER A 18 18.39 2.48 9.49
CA SER A 18 18.58 1.54 10.58
C SER A 18 20.06 1.46 10.98
N HIS A 19 20.97 1.41 10.02
CA HIS A 19 22.41 1.42 10.27
C HIS A 19 22.89 2.71 10.96
N ARG A 20 22.40 3.87 10.52
CA ARG A 20 22.70 5.16 11.16
C ARG A 20 22.13 5.25 12.59
N TYR A 21 20.95 4.69 12.82
CA TYR A 21 20.37 4.57 14.16
C TYR A 21 21.19 3.65 15.08
N THR A 22 21.53 2.43 14.62
CA THR A 22 22.29 1.48 15.45
C THR A 22 23.73 1.92 15.70
N SER A 23 24.32 2.69 14.79
CA SER A 23 25.63 3.34 14.99
C SER A 23 25.57 4.59 15.89
N GLY A 24 24.40 4.94 16.44
CA GLY A 24 24.22 6.08 17.33
C GLY A 24 24.29 7.44 16.63
N ARG A 25 24.26 7.47 15.30
CA ARG A 25 24.31 8.70 14.48
C ARG A 25 22.93 9.33 14.26
N LEU A 26 21.87 8.66 14.68
CA LEU A 26 20.49 9.16 14.65
C LEU A 26 19.76 8.75 15.92
N GLY A 27 18.94 9.67 16.42
CA GLY A 27 17.88 9.39 17.38
C GLY A 27 16.77 8.52 16.78
N CYS A 28 15.94 7.93 17.64
CA CYS A 28 14.81 7.11 17.20
C CYS A 28 13.73 7.94 16.48
N ASP A 29 13.53 9.17 16.94
CA ASP A 29 12.67 10.19 16.35
C ASP A 29 13.18 10.61 14.96
N GLU A 30 14.45 10.96 14.85
CA GLU A 30 15.07 11.34 13.58
C GLU A 30 15.00 10.20 12.54
N ALA A 31 15.25 8.97 12.97
CA ALA A 31 15.15 7.79 12.11
C ALA A 31 13.71 7.54 11.61
N ALA A 32 12.71 7.76 12.47
CA ALA A 32 11.31 7.60 12.11
C ALA A 32 10.85 8.70 11.12
N ASP A 33 11.26 9.94 11.37
CA ASP A 33 10.96 11.09 10.50
C ASP A 33 11.58 10.94 9.12
N LEU A 34 12.84 10.48 9.02
CA LEU A 34 13.50 10.22 7.74
C LEU A 34 12.78 9.16 6.90
N LEU A 35 12.11 8.20 7.54
CA LEU A 35 11.33 7.16 6.87
C LEU A 35 9.87 7.58 6.65
N GLY A 36 9.45 8.75 7.14
CA GLY A 36 8.07 9.23 7.05
C GLY A 36 7.08 8.36 7.83
N VAL A 37 7.51 7.75 8.94
CA VAL A 37 6.68 6.86 9.77
C VAL A 37 6.68 7.30 11.23
N LEU A 38 5.68 6.86 12.00
CA LEU A 38 5.69 7.07 13.45
C LEU A 38 6.77 6.20 14.13
N LEU A 39 7.28 6.64 15.29
CA LEU A 39 8.24 5.89 16.12
C LEU A 39 7.80 4.44 16.37
N SER A 40 6.53 4.23 16.74
CA SER A 40 6.00 2.88 17.01
C SER A 40 6.06 1.97 15.77
N THR A 41 5.92 2.55 14.57
CA THR A 41 6.04 1.83 13.31
C THR A 41 7.50 1.49 13.03
N PHE A 42 8.42 2.43 13.26
CA PHE A 42 9.86 2.20 13.15
C PHE A 42 10.32 1.03 14.06
N TYR A 43 9.93 1.00 15.33
CA TYR A 43 10.24 -0.12 16.23
C TYR A 43 9.70 -1.46 15.74
N ARG A 44 8.46 -1.50 15.24
CA ARG A 44 7.86 -2.74 14.70
C ARG A 44 8.53 -3.19 13.42
N MET A 45 9.06 -2.27 12.63
CA MET A 45 9.86 -2.59 11.45
C MET A 45 11.20 -3.16 11.86
N ARG A 46 11.92 -2.52 12.80
CA ARG A 46 13.20 -3.02 13.33
C ARG A 46 13.09 -4.44 13.90
N LYS A 47 12.07 -4.70 14.73
CA LYS A 47 11.83 -6.04 15.28
C LYS A 47 11.67 -7.12 14.21
N ARG A 48 11.14 -6.77 13.04
CA ARG A 48 11.01 -7.69 11.89
C ARG A 48 12.27 -7.73 11.03
N PHE A 49 12.99 -6.63 10.94
CA PHE A 49 14.24 -6.49 10.21
C PHE A 49 15.40 -7.24 10.87
N ASP A 50 15.55 -7.17 12.20
CA ASP A 50 16.69 -7.78 12.92
C ASP A 50 16.91 -9.27 12.58
N PRO A 51 15.88 -10.15 12.55
CA PRO A 51 16.06 -11.56 12.19
C PRO A 51 15.98 -11.88 10.69
N HIS A 52 15.48 -10.98 9.83
CA HIS A 52 15.11 -11.29 8.44
C HIS A 52 15.60 -10.26 7.40
N GLY A 53 16.36 -9.26 7.83
CA GLY A 53 16.77 -8.14 7.00
C GLY A 53 15.58 -7.47 6.30
N LEU A 54 15.79 -7.05 5.04
CA LEU A 54 14.75 -6.41 4.24
C LEU A 54 13.52 -7.30 4.02
N ASP A 55 13.64 -8.63 4.05
CA ASP A 55 12.52 -9.55 3.83
C ASP A 55 11.51 -9.53 4.98
N GLY A 56 11.96 -9.18 6.18
CA GLY A 56 11.07 -8.96 7.33
C GLY A 56 10.10 -7.77 7.14
N LEU A 57 10.41 -6.85 6.23
CA LEU A 57 9.60 -5.66 5.96
C LEU A 57 8.52 -5.90 4.91
N VAL A 58 8.58 -7.03 4.18
CA VAL A 58 7.58 -7.38 3.17
C VAL A 58 6.24 -7.68 3.83
N ASP A 59 5.15 -7.13 3.27
CA ASP A 59 3.82 -7.56 3.66
C ASP A 59 3.56 -8.97 3.14
N GLN A 60 3.74 -9.96 4.01
CA GLN A 60 3.55 -11.38 3.71
C GLN A 60 2.10 -11.76 3.36
N ARG A 61 1.15 -10.81 3.44
CA ARG A 61 -0.25 -11.01 3.02
C ARG A 61 -0.43 -10.82 1.51
N ILE A 62 0.51 -10.17 0.83
CA ILE A 62 0.45 -9.98 -0.62
C ILE A 62 0.49 -11.36 -1.30
N GLY A 63 -0.50 -11.66 -2.14
CA GLY A 63 -0.63 -12.94 -2.83
C GLY A 63 -1.29 -14.07 -2.02
N LYS A 64 -1.56 -13.88 -0.72
CA LYS A 64 -2.26 -14.87 0.10
C LYS A 64 -3.75 -14.53 0.21
N LEU A 65 -4.62 -15.49 -0.09
CA LEU A 65 -6.04 -15.35 0.23
C LEU A 65 -6.23 -15.33 1.76
N SER A 66 -6.97 -14.34 2.25
CA SER A 66 -7.39 -14.30 3.65
C SER A 66 -8.37 -15.43 3.93
N ALA A 67 -8.16 -16.18 5.00
CA ALA A 67 -9.14 -17.17 5.48
C ALA A 67 -10.48 -16.52 5.89
N ARG A 68 -10.51 -15.20 6.11
CA ARG A 68 -11.71 -14.41 6.43
C ARG A 68 -12.31 -13.73 5.20
N ARG A 69 -11.92 -14.12 3.99
CA ARG A 69 -12.45 -13.51 2.76
C ARG A 69 -13.95 -13.80 2.68
N ALA A 70 -14.75 -12.75 2.47
CA ALA A 70 -16.17 -12.90 2.27
C ALA A 70 -16.47 -13.76 1.03
N PRO A 71 -17.56 -14.54 1.03
CA PRO A 71 -18.05 -15.24 -0.15
C PRO A 71 -18.19 -14.32 -1.38
N VAL A 72 -18.12 -14.93 -2.57
CA VAL A 72 -18.14 -14.19 -3.85
C VAL A 72 -19.46 -13.45 -4.05
N ASP A 73 -20.57 -14.07 -3.69
CA ASP A 73 -21.92 -13.51 -3.70
C ASP A 73 -22.03 -12.24 -2.84
N GLU A 74 -21.52 -12.28 -1.62
CA GLU A 74 -21.52 -11.12 -0.72
C GLU A 74 -20.62 -9.99 -1.26
N THR A 75 -19.46 -10.33 -1.82
CA THR A 75 -18.58 -9.32 -2.45
C THR A 75 -19.21 -8.68 -3.69
N LEU A 76 -19.89 -9.46 -4.53
CA LEU A 76 -20.63 -8.95 -5.68
C LEU A 76 -21.79 -8.05 -5.25
N ARG A 77 -22.48 -8.40 -4.17
CA ARG A 77 -23.55 -7.58 -3.58
C ARG A 77 -23.03 -6.23 -3.07
N VAL A 78 -21.91 -6.21 -2.35
CA VAL A 78 -21.29 -4.95 -1.89
C VAL A 78 -20.87 -4.08 -3.08
N ILE A 79 -20.28 -4.68 -4.12
CA ILE A 79 -19.86 -3.97 -5.32
C ILE A 79 -21.07 -3.37 -6.06
N SER A 80 -22.18 -4.11 -6.19
CA SER A 80 -23.38 -3.59 -6.85
C SER A 80 -23.99 -2.42 -6.07
N LEU A 81 -24.09 -2.52 -4.74
CA LEU A 81 -24.58 -1.45 -3.88
C LEU A 81 -23.72 -0.18 -3.99
N LEU A 82 -22.39 -0.32 -4.00
CA LEU A 82 -21.48 0.80 -4.17
C LEU A 82 -21.63 1.45 -5.55
N LYS A 83 -21.71 0.65 -6.62
CA LYS A 83 -21.89 1.17 -7.99
C LYS A 83 -23.19 1.96 -8.14
N VAL A 84 -24.28 1.43 -7.59
CA VAL A 84 -25.58 2.10 -7.55
C VAL A 84 -25.48 3.41 -6.76
N SER A 85 -24.85 3.40 -5.59
CA SER A 85 -24.68 4.61 -4.77
C SER A 85 -23.84 5.69 -5.46
N ILE A 86 -22.79 5.29 -6.18
CA ILE A 86 -21.93 6.19 -6.98
C ILE A 86 -22.71 6.78 -8.17
N SER A 87 -23.61 6.00 -8.77
CA SER A 87 -24.46 6.48 -9.88
C SER A 87 -25.59 7.43 -9.43
N ILE A 88 -26.06 7.32 -8.18
CA ILE A 88 -27.14 8.14 -7.64
C ILE A 88 -26.65 9.52 -7.13
N SER A 89 -25.36 9.69 -6.86
CA SER A 89 -24.77 10.97 -6.43
C SER A 89 -23.57 11.39 -7.30
N PRO A 90 -23.79 12.14 -8.40
CA PRO A 90 -22.74 12.53 -9.33
C PRO A 90 -21.79 13.61 -8.78
N SER A 91 -22.04 14.18 -7.60
CA SER A 91 -21.30 15.31 -7.03
C SER A 91 -20.15 14.94 -6.08
N SER A 92 -19.92 13.65 -5.77
CA SER A 92 -18.77 13.25 -4.96
C SER A 92 -17.49 13.14 -5.81
N ILE A 93 -16.40 13.80 -5.39
CA ILE A 93 -15.07 13.89 -6.03
C ILE A 93 -14.51 12.56 -6.59
N SER A 94 -15.00 11.40 -6.09
CA SER A 94 -14.62 10.07 -6.54
C SER A 94 -15.16 9.64 -7.92
N THR A 95 -16.23 10.23 -8.46
CA THR A 95 -16.82 9.84 -9.76
C THR A 95 -15.98 10.27 -10.95
N ARG A 96 -15.32 11.43 -10.88
CA ARG A 96 -14.50 11.96 -12.00
C ARG A 96 -13.30 11.07 -12.35
N ASN A 97 -12.68 10.43 -11.36
CA ASN A 97 -11.54 9.53 -11.62
C ASN A 97 -11.96 8.14 -12.12
N PHE A 98 -13.16 7.68 -11.79
CA PHE A 98 -13.60 6.32 -12.16
C PHE A 98 -14.09 6.25 -13.61
N LEU A 99 -14.80 7.28 -14.10
CA LEU A 99 -15.21 7.38 -15.50
C LEU A 99 -14.00 7.55 -16.44
N ALA A 100 -13.02 8.38 -16.07
CA ALA A 100 -11.79 8.57 -16.84
C ALA A 100 -10.95 7.28 -16.98
N MET A 101 -10.99 6.38 -15.97
CA MET A 101 -10.27 5.10 -16.03
C MET A 101 -11.00 4.03 -16.85
N ALA A 102 -12.33 4.09 -16.93
CA ALA A 102 -13.11 3.17 -17.76
C ALA A 102 -12.94 3.46 -19.27
N GLU A 103 -12.72 4.71 -19.65
CA GLU A 103 -12.51 5.13 -21.03
C GLU A 103 -11.11 4.73 -21.57
N ILE A 104 -10.07 4.74 -20.71
CA ILE A 104 -8.71 4.31 -21.07
C ILE A 104 -8.62 2.79 -21.28
N ALA A 105 -9.43 2.00 -20.56
CA ALA A 105 -9.44 0.54 -20.68
C ALA A 105 -10.17 0.01 -21.93
N ALA A 106 -10.85 0.88 -22.69
CA ALA A 106 -11.67 0.50 -23.85
C ALA A 106 -10.98 0.71 -25.22
N LEU A 107 -9.72 1.16 -25.27
CA LEU A 107 -9.00 1.36 -26.53
C LEU A 107 -8.33 0.05 -27.00
N PRO A 108 -8.68 -0.48 -28.19
CA PRO A 108 -8.08 -1.70 -28.71
C PRO A 108 -6.69 -1.42 -29.29
N GLY A 109 -5.68 -2.09 -28.72
CA GLY A 109 -4.43 -2.49 -29.37
C GLY A 109 -3.62 -1.40 -30.08
N GLN A 110 -2.67 -0.80 -29.38
CA GLN A 110 -1.47 -0.24 -30.01
C GLN A 110 -0.28 -1.15 -29.71
N LYS A 111 0.17 -1.86 -30.76
CA LYS A 111 1.38 -2.68 -30.76
C LYS A 111 2.58 -1.77 -30.47
N ILE A 112 3.33 -2.09 -29.44
CA ILE A 112 4.63 -1.45 -29.16
C ILE A 112 5.66 -2.22 -29.99
N HIS A 113 6.28 -1.54 -30.95
CA HIS A 113 7.47 -2.01 -31.67
C HIS A 113 8.72 -1.87 -30.81
#